data_AF-A0A3E0QKL9-F1
#
_entry.id   AF-A0A3E0QKL9-F1
#
_cell.length_a   1.000
_cell.length_b   1.000
_cell.length_c   1.000
_cell.angle_alpha   90.00
_cell.angle_beta   90.00
_cell.angle_gamma   90.00
#
_symmetry.space_group_name_H-M   'P 1'
#
loop_
_entity.id
_entity.type
_entity.pdbx_description
1 polymer ?
#
loop_
_entity_poly.entity_id
_entity_poly.type
_entity_poly.pdbx_seq_one_letter_code
_entity_poly.pdbx_strand_id
1 'polypeptide(L)'
;MEILIVAIVISAISIYGAVMLKRLYFLLGYFLFSLLALTSLIPTYNDDKILALTSIALFLVMGIISFPAKKNITDYEMNEEAKPLVKSFMLKTLLSLSAVNLIAVLLVKYDPNMPEGITESMRIYPMIMHGVLGVLPLYVIVKMSQSSMLK
;
A
#
# COMPACT_ATOMS: atom_id res chain seq x y z
N MET A 1 -3.25 8.78 19.03
CA MET A 1 -1.80 8.76 18.71
C MET A 1 -1.28 7.37 18.41
N GLU A 2 -1.73 6.34 19.13
CA GLU A 2 -1.22 4.96 18.97
C GLU A 2 -1.34 4.44 17.52
N ILE A 3 -2.50 4.61 16.87
CA ILE A 3 -2.71 4.20 15.46
C ILE A 3 -1.71 4.86 14.52
N LEU A 4 -1.40 6.15 14.73
CA LEU A 4 -0.44 6.87 13.91
C LEU A 4 0.98 6.32 14.08
N ILE A 5 1.39 6.02 15.31
CA ILE A 5 2.72 5.42 15.59
C ILE A 5 2.81 4.04 14.92
N VAL A 6 1.79 3.21 15.05
CA VAL A 6 1.72 1.88 14.42
C VAL A 6 1.79 2.01 12.90
N ALA A 7 1.05 2.96 12.31
CA ALA A 7 1.07 3.22 10.87
C ALA A 7 2.46 3.65 10.37
N ILE A 8 3.19 4.47 11.14
CA ILE A 8 4.56 4.88 10.81
C ILE A 8 5.50 3.68 10.81
N VAL A 9 5.44 2.83 11.85
CA VAL A 9 6.28 1.62 11.94
C VAL A 9 6.00 0.68 10.77
N ILE A 10 4.73 0.45 10.44
CA ILE A 10 4.33 -0.39 9.30
C ILE A 10 4.82 0.20 7.98
N SER A 11 4.70 1.52 7.79
CA SER A 11 5.18 2.20 6.60
C SER A 11 6.70 2.04 6.44
N ALA A 12 7.45 2.10 7.55
CA ALA A 12 8.89 1.88 7.54
C ALA A 12 9.27 0.47 7.06
N ILE A 13 8.48 -0.56 7.35
CA ILE A 13 8.68 -1.92 6.83
C ILE A 13 8.60 -1.92 5.29
N SER A 14 7.59 -1.24 4.74
CA SER A 14 7.43 -1.15 3.28
C SER A 14 8.57 -0.37 2.63
N ILE A 15 8.96 0.76 3.24
CA ILE A 15 10.09 1.60 2.78
C ILE A 15 11.39 0.78 2.77
N TYR A 16 11.69 0.05 3.85
CA TYR A 16 12.83 -0.86 3.90
C TYR A 16 12.80 -1.87 2.75
N GLY A 17 11.63 -2.49 2.52
CA GLY A 17 11.44 -3.43 1.42
C GLY A 17 11.69 -2.82 0.04
N ALA A 18 11.22 -1.61 -0.20
CA ALA A 18 11.44 -0.89 -1.46
C ALA A 18 12.92 -0.52 -1.66
N VAL A 19 13.57 0.04 -0.63
CA VAL A 19 14.98 0.47 -0.70
C VAL A 19 15.90 -0.73 -0.91
N MET A 20 15.67 -1.82 -0.19
CA MET A 20 16.46 -3.05 -0.30
C MET A 20 16.00 -3.98 -1.43
N LEU A 21 14.98 -3.58 -2.21
CA LEU A 21 14.34 -4.40 -3.25
C LEU A 21 13.95 -5.81 -2.76
N LYS A 22 13.50 -5.92 -1.50
CA LYS A 22 13.00 -7.16 -0.90
C LYS A 22 11.48 -7.19 -0.96
N ARG A 23 10.93 -7.95 -1.91
CA ARG A 23 9.48 -8.06 -2.16
C ARG A 23 8.67 -8.40 -0.91
N LEU A 24 9.17 -9.31 -0.07
CA LEU A 24 8.48 -9.72 1.15
C LEU A 24 8.15 -8.53 2.05
N TYR A 25 9.16 -7.75 2.44
CA TYR A 25 8.99 -6.62 3.36
C TYR A 25 8.18 -5.49 2.71
N PHE A 26 8.39 -5.27 1.42
CA PHE A 26 7.64 -4.27 0.67
C PHE A 26 6.14 -4.55 0.75
N LEU A 27 5.73 -5.76 0.34
CA LEU A 27 4.33 -6.19 0.34
C LEU A 27 3.77 -6.36 1.76
N LEU A 28 4.57 -6.89 2.70
CA LEU A 28 4.16 -7.02 4.09
C LEU A 28 3.77 -5.68 4.72
N GLY A 29 4.50 -4.61 4.43
CA GLY A 29 4.15 -3.28 4.91
C GLY A 29 2.76 -2.83 4.40
N TYR A 30 2.48 -2.95 3.10
CA TYR A 30 1.14 -2.64 2.56
C TYR A 30 0.04 -3.53 3.14
N PHE A 31 0.34 -4.82 3.30
CA PHE A 31 -0.61 -5.78 3.85
C PHE A 31 -0.99 -5.40 5.29
N LEU A 32 0.00 -5.18 6.16
CA LEU A 32 -0.24 -4.77 7.54
C LEU A 32 -0.93 -3.41 7.62
N PHE A 33 -0.57 -2.47 6.72
CA PHE A 33 -1.22 -1.16 6.65
C PHE A 33 -2.70 -1.30 6.27
N SER A 34 -3.01 -2.20 5.32
CA SER A 34 -4.38 -2.48 4.91
C SER A 34 -5.22 -3.05 6.05
N LEU A 35 -4.66 -3.96 6.86
CA LEU A 35 -5.33 -4.51 8.03
C LEU A 35 -5.59 -3.43 9.09
N LEU A 36 -4.60 -2.59 9.36
CA LEU A 36 -4.76 -1.46 10.28
C LEU A 36 -5.89 -0.54 9.83
N ALA A 37 -5.88 -0.13 8.56
CA ALA A 37 -6.92 0.72 7.98
C ALA A 37 -8.30 0.08 8.09
N LEU A 38 -8.45 -1.19 7.71
CA LEU A 38 -9.71 -1.93 7.84
C LEU A 38 -10.23 -1.93 9.28
N THR A 39 -9.38 -2.26 10.26
CA THR A 39 -9.80 -2.28 11.67
C THR A 39 -10.18 -0.90 12.20
N SER A 40 -9.56 0.16 11.67
CA SER A 40 -9.87 1.55 12.06
C SER A 40 -11.15 2.11 11.43
N LEU A 41 -11.60 1.54 10.30
CA LEU A 41 -12.76 2.02 9.54
C LEU A 41 -14.06 1.27 9.87
N ILE A 42 -13.97 0.04 10.39
CA ILE A 42 -15.17 -0.71 10.82
C ILE A 42 -16.03 0.06 11.84
N PRO A 43 -15.45 0.73 12.86
CA PRO A 43 -16.24 1.50 13.82
C PRO A 43 -17.02 2.67 13.19
N THR A 44 -16.50 3.29 12.13
CA THR A 44 -17.11 4.48 11.49
C THR A 44 -18.24 4.13 10.50
N TYR A 45 -18.55 2.84 10.35
CA TYR A 45 -19.56 2.37 9.40
C TYR A 45 -20.95 2.97 9.65
N ASN A 46 -21.31 3.23 10.90
CA ASN A 46 -22.60 3.80 11.23
C ASN A 46 -22.69 5.31 11.00
N ASP A 47 -21.56 6.01 10.89
CA ASP A 47 -21.49 7.46 10.73
C ASP A 47 -21.71 7.87 9.26
N ASP A 48 -20.94 7.27 8.35
CA ASP A 48 -21.13 7.41 6.90
C ASP A 48 -20.92 6.06 6.20
N LYS A 49 -22.03 5.37 5.92
CA LYS A 49 -22.04 4.03 5.35
C LYS A 49 -21.37 3.96 3.98
N ILE A 50 -21.57 4.96 3.13
CA ILE A 50 -21.05 4.92 1.75
C ILE A 50 -19.55 5.13 1.78
N LEU A 51 -19.08 6.14 2.52
CA LEU A 51 -17.66 6.42 2.64
C LEU A 51 -16.91 5.28 3.33
N ALA A 52 -17.46 4.75 4.43
CA ALA A 52 -16.88 3.63 5.15
C ALA A 52 -16.81 2.37 4.27
N LEU A 53 -17.89 2.00 3.58
CA LEU A 53 -17.89 0.82 2.70
C LEU A 53 -16.90 0.98 1.53
N THR A 54 -16.84 2.17 0.93
CA THR A 54 -15.90 2.45 -0.16
C THR A 54 -14.46 2.34 0.32
N SER A 55 -14.16 2.90 1.50
CA SER A 55 -12.83 2.85 2.11
C SER A 55 -12.44 1.43 2.50
N ILE A 56 -13.36 0.67 3.11
CA ILE A 56 -13.18 -0.75 3.44
C ILE A 56 -12.90 -1.56 2.18
N ALA A 57 -13.67 -1.38 1.11
CA ALA A 57 -13.45 -2.09 -0.15
C ALA A 57 -12.07 -1.76 -0.75
N LEU A 58 -11.68 -0.48 -0.73
CA LEU A 58 -10.38 -0.03 -1.23
C LEU A 58 -9.21 -0.69 -0.48
N PHE A 59 -9.27 -0.68 0.86
CA PHE A 59 -8.21 -1.27 1.68
C PHE A 59 -8.25 -2.80 1.70
N LEU A 60 -9.42 -3.42 1.51
CA LEU A 60 -9.52 -4.87 1.29
C LEU A 60 -8.80 -5.28 0.00
N VAL A 61 -9.04 -4.56 -1.11
CA VAL A 61 -8.33 -4.79 -2.36
C VAL A 61 -6.83 -4.60 -2.16
N MET A 62 -6.40 -3.55 -1.45
CA MET A 62 -4.99 -3.34 -1.12
C MET A 62 -4.40 -4.53 -0.37
N GLY A 63 -5.09 -5.06 0.63
CA GLY A 63 -4.67 -6.23 1.40
C GLY A 63 -4.52 -7.48 0.53
N ILE A 64 -5.49 -7.75 -0.36
CA ILE A 64 -5.43 -8.90 -1.26
C ILE A 64 -4.22 -8.81 -2.20
N ILE A 65 -4.04 -7.67 -2.87
CA ILE A 65 -2.96 -7.52 -3.87
C ILE A 65 -1.57 -7.38 -3.23
N SER A 66 -1.51 -7.01 -1.95
CA SER A 66 -0.26 -6.89 -1.18
C SER A 66 0.04 -8.10 -0.32
N PHE A 67 -0.66 -9.23 -0.49
CA PHE A 67 -0.42 -10.40 0.34
C PHE A 67 1.07 -10.79 0.32
N PRO A 68 1.71 -11.03 1.48
CA PRO A 68 3.16 -11.16 1.55
C PRO A 68 3.69 -12.33 0.73
N ALA A 69 4.70 -12.08 -0.10
CA ALA A 69 5.35 -13.11 -0.93
C ALA A 69 6.86 -13.14 -0.67
N LYS A 70 7.39 -14.32 -0.31
CA LYS A 70 8.81 -14.48 0.07
C LYS A 70 9.78 -14.38 -1.11
N LYS A 71 9.44 -14.98 -2.25
CA LYS A 71 10.31 -15.03 -3.43
C LYS A 71 10.13 -13.78 -4.30
N ASN A 72 11.24 -13.17 -4.69
CA ASN A 72 11.24 -12.19 -5.76
C ASN A 72 10.96 -12.90 -7.09
N ILE A 73 10.48 -12.15 -8.08
CA ILE A 73 10.19 -12.70 -9.42
C ILE A 73 11.45 -13.28 -10.07
N THR A 74 12.61 -12.72 -9.74
CA THR A 74 13.92 -13.16 -10.22
C THR A 74 14.40 -14.46 -9.60
N ASP A 75 13.76 -14.90 -8.50
CA ASP A 75 14.13 -16.12 -7.79
C ASP A 75 13.37 -17.36 -8.32
N TYR A 76 12.53 -17.16 -9.36
CA TYR A 76 11.81 -18.24 -10.02
C TYR A 76 12.51 -18.62 -11.32
N GLU A 77 12.73 -19.91 -11.52
CA GLU A 77 13.01 -20.47 -12.84
C GLU A 77 11.71 -20.39 -13.66
N MET A 78 11.70 -19.53 -14.66
CA MET A 78 10.54 -19.28 -15.52
C MET A 78 10.92 -19.54 -16.98
N ASN A 79 10.00 -20.15 -17.73
CA ASN A 79 10.15 -20.23 -19.18
C ASN A 79 10.08 -18.82 -19.81
N GLU A 80 10.63 -18.67 -21.01
CA GLU A 80 10.65 -17.37 -21.72
C GLU A 80 9.23 -16.85 -22.02
N GLU A 81 8.26 -17.75 -22.18
CA GLU A 81 6.87 -17.39 -22.49
C GLU A 81 6.11 -16.79 -21.28
N ALA A 82 6.40 -17.23 -20.05
CA ALA A 82 5.76 -16.72 -18.84
C ALA A 82 6.40 -15.42 -18.31
N LYS A 83 7.66 -15.14 -18.66
CA LYS A 83 8.38 -13.94 -18.20
C LYS A 83 7.61 -12.63 -18.47
N PRO A 84 7.07 -12.37 -19.68
CA PRO A 84 6.30 -11.16 -19.95
C PRO A 84 5.02 -11.06 -19.11
N LEU A 85 4.34 -12.20 -18.89
CA LEU A 85 3.11 -12.26 -18.11
C LEU A 85 3.36 -11.92 -16.64
N VAL A 86 4.41 -12.50 -16.04
CA VAL A 86 4.78 -12.24 -14.64
C VAL A 86 5.23 -10.79 -14.46
N LYS A 87 6.00 -10.24 -15.40
CA LYS A 87 6.40 -8.82 -15.42
C LYS A 87 5.17 -7.90 -15.51
N SER A 88 4.21 -8.22 -16.37
CA SER A 88 2.95 -7.47 -16.49
C SER A 88 2.13 -7.52 -15.20
N PHE A 89 2.00 -8.69 -14.58
CA PHE A 89 1.29 -8.87 -13.32
C PHE A 89 1.92 -8.02 -12.20
N MET A 90 3.25 -8.07 -12.07
CA MET A 90 3.98 -7.26 -11.09
C MET A 90 3.78 -5.76 -11.32
N LEU A 91 3.89 -5.30 -12.56
CA LEU A 91 3.69 -3.90 -12.90
C LEU A 91 2.27 -3.45 -12.53
N LYS A 92 1.26 -4.27 -12.84
CA LYS A 92 -0.12 -4.03 -12.43
C LYS A 92 -0.25 -3.95 -10.90
N THR A 93 0.37 -4.87 -10.15
CA THR A 93 0.36 -4.80 -8.68
C THR A 93 0.95 -3.49 -8.17
N LEU A 94 2.13 -3.08 -8.65
CA LEU A 94 2.79 -1.84 -8.21
C LEU A 94 1.98 -0.58 -8.56
N LEU A 95 1.42 -0.52 -9.77
CA LEU A 95 0.55 0.58 -10.19
C LEU A 95 -0.75 0.62 -9.38
N SER A 96 -1.36 -0.55 -9.11
CA SER A 96 -2.55 -0.63 -8.25
C SER A 96 -2.28 -0.16 -6.83
N LEU A 97 -1.16 -0.55 -6.22
CA LEU A 97 -0.76 -0.06 -4.89
C LEU A 97 -0.57 1.46 -4.87
N SER A 98 0.01 2.01 -5.94
CA SER A 98 0.17 3.46 -6.10
C SER A 98 -1.20 4.14 -6.19
N ALA A 99 -2.06 3.66 -7.09
CA ALA A 99 -3.38 4.22 -7.34
C ALA A 99 -4.25 4.20 -6.08
N VAL A 100 -4.30 3.06 -5.39
CA VAL A 100 -5.06 2.92 -4.14
C VAL A 100 -4.63 3.96 -3.11
N ASN A 101 -3.32 4.14 -2.90
CA ASN A 101 -2.82 5.08 -1.92
C ASN A 101 -3.01 6.54 -2.34
N LEU A 102 -2.88 6.88 -3.62
CA LEU A 102 -3.18 8.23 -4.12
C LEU A 102 -4.67 8.57 -3.98
N ILE A 103 -5.56 7.60 -4.23
CA ILE A 103 -7.00 7.75 -3.94
C ILE A 103 -7.23 7.93 -2.44
N ALA A 104 -6.54 7.17 -1.59
CA ALA A 104 -6.65 7.28 -0.14
C ALA A 104 -6.23 8.65 0.39
N VAL A 105 -5.27 9.36 -0.24
CA VAL A 105 -4.97 10.77 0.10
C VAL A 105 -6.21 11.64 -0.05
N LEU A 106 -6.98 11.45 -1.12
CA LEU A 106 -8.22 12.18 -1.35
C LEU A 106 -9.32 11.77 -0.36
N LEU A 107 -9.45 10.48 -0.06
CA LEU A 107 -10.39 9.99 0.94
C LEU A 107 -10.12 10.65 2.30
N VAL A 108 -8.89 10.60 2.79
CA VAL A 108 -8.52 11.24 4.07
C VAL A 108 -8.73 12.75 4.04
N LYS A 109 -8.48 13.41 2.89
CA LYS A 109 -8.69 14.85 2.76
C LYS A 109 -10.16 15.23 2.94
N TYR A 110 -11.09 14.45 2.40
CA TYR A 110 -12.51 14.78 2.36
C TYR A 110 -13.35 14.06 3.43
N ASP A 111 -12.78 13.09 4.14
CA ASP A 111 -13.45 12.41 5.25
C ASP A 111 -13.62 13.36 6.45
N PRO A 112 -14.87 13.63 6.91
CA PRO A 112 -15.09 14.39 8.13
C PRO A 112 -14.83 13.56 9.40
N ASN A 113 -14.81 12.23 9.31
CA ASN A 113 -14.73 11.30 10.43
C ASN A 113 -13.30 10.78 10.61
N MET A 114 -12.46 11.57 11.28
CA MET A 114 -11.08 11.12 11.56
C MET A 114 -11.09 9.86 12.45
N PRO A 115 -10.19 8.89 12.20
CA PRO A 115 -10.06 7.70 13.05
C PRO A 115 -9.74 8.06 14.50
N GLU A 116 -10.11 7.17 15.43
CA GLU A 116 -9.85 7.36 16.86
C GLU A 116 -8.40 7.75 17.16
N GLY A 117 -8.24 8.78 17.99
CA GLY A 117 -6.92 9.28 18.38
C GLY A 117 -6.15 10.05 17.30
N ILE A 118 -6.80 10.43 16.19
CA ILE A 118 -6.32 11.40 15.20
C ILE A 118 -7.26 12.62 15.22
N THR A 119 -6.74 13.80 15.54
CA THR A 119 -7.54 15.03 15.49
C THR A 119 -7.61 15.57 14.06
N GLU A 120 -8.55 16.46 13.77
CA GLU A 120 -8.65 17.10 12.46
C GLU A 120 -7.36 17.84 12.05
N SER A 121 -6.71 18.52 12.99
CA SER A 121 -5.41 19.18 12.77
C SER A 121 -4.28 18.21 12.39
N MET A 122 -4.44 16.92 12.72
CA MET A 122 -3.48 15.86 12.40
C MET A 122 -3.74 15.20 11.04
N ARG A 123 -4.81 15.58 10.29
CA ARG A 123 -5.19 14.98 9.00
C ARG A 123 -4.05 14.92 7.97
N ILE A 124 -3.14 15.89 8.03
CA ILE A 124 -1.99 15.95 7.13
C ILE A 124 -1.07 14.73 7.27
N TYR A 125 -0.95 14.12 8.45
CA TYR A 125 -0.08 12.97 8.68
C TYR A 125 -0.52 11.71 7.91
N PRO A 126 -1.77 11.21 8.04
CA PRO A 126 -2.24 10.10 7.22
C PRO A 126 -2.23 10.43 5.72
N MET A 127 -2.50 11.67 5.33
CA MET A 127 -2.35 12.09 3.92
C MET A 127 -0.91 11.92 3.43
N ILE A 128 0.09 12.37 4.20
CA ILE A 128 1.50 12.20 3.85
C ILE A 128 1.87 10.72 3.81
N MET A 129 1.42 9.90 4.76
CA MET A 129 1.69 8.46 4.76
C MET A 129 1.17 7.79 3.49
N HIS A 130 -0.08 8.06 3.10
CA HIS A 130 -0.63 7.58 1.83
C HIS A 130 0.11 8.16 0.63
N GLY A 131 0.54 9.42 0.67
CA GLY A 131 1.38 10.00 -0.38
C GLY A 131 2.70 9.24 -0.56
N VAL A 132 3.40 8.95 0.53
CA VAL A 132 4.64 8.16 0.53
C VAL A 132 4.40 6.76 0.00
N LEU A 133 3.38 6.06 0.51
CA LEU A 133 2.98 4.73 0.02
C LEU A 133 2.43 4.75 -1.41
N GLY A 134 1.96 5.90 -1.91
CA GLY A 134 1.56 6.08 -3.30
C GLY A 134 2.74 6.21 -4.25
N VAL A 135 3.82 6.85 -3.81
CA VAL A 135 5.04 7.07 -4.62
C VAL A 135 5.98 5.86 -4.57
N LEU A 136 6.01 5.14 -3.45
CA LEU A 136 6.96 4.05 -3.22
C LEU A 136 6.94 2.93 -4.29
N PRO A 137 5.78 2.46 -4.80
CA PRO A 137 5.77 1.46 -5.86
C PRO A 137 6.30 2.01 -7.19
N LEU A 138 6.09 3.31 -7.48
CA LEU A 138 6.67 3.97 -8.65
C LEU A 138 8.20 4.02 -8.57
N TYR A 139 8.73 4.31 -7.37
CA TYR A 139 10.16 4.20 -7.10
C TYR A 139 10.70 2.79 -7.38
N VAL A 140 9.97 1.74 -6.93
CA VAL A 140 10.35 0.34 -7.21
C VAL A 140 10.36 0.07 -8.71
N ILE A 141 9.35 0.52 -9.48
CA ILE A 141 9.32 0.37 -10.94
C ILE A 141 10.56 0.98 -11.59
N VAL A 142 10.91 2.22 -11.22
CA VAL A 142 12.09 2.91 -11.78
C VAL A 142 13.37 2.15 -11.43
N LYS A 143 13.55 1.73 -10.17
CA LYS A 143 14.72 0.94 -9.77
C LYS A 143 14.84 -0.38 -10.52
N MET A 144 13.72 -1.07 -10.74
CA MET A 144 13.71 -2.31 -11.52
C MET A 144 14.08 -2.07 -12.99
N SER A 145 13.70 -0.94 -13.59
CA SER A 145 14.08 -0.58 -14.98
C SER A 145 15.55 -0.23 -15.15
N GLN A 146 16.19 0.30 -14.10
CA GLN A 146 17.61 0.64 -14.11
C GLN A 146 18.51 -0.56 -13.83
N SER A 147 18.02 -1.49 -13.01
CA SER A 147 18.70 -2.77 -12.78
C SER A 147 18.58 -3.64 -14.04
N SER A 148 19.62 -4.42 -14.37
CA SER A 148 19.61 -5.36 -15.49
C SER A 148 18.51 -6.44 -15.38
N MET A 149 17.71 -6.44 -14.32
CA MET A 149 16.59 -7.35 -14.09
C MET A 149 15.42 -7.18 -15.07
N LEU A 150 15.44 -6.16 -15.94
CA LEU A 150 14.45 -5.97 -17.00
C LEU A 150 15.02 -6.02 -18.44
N LYS A 151 16.32 -6.27 -18.60
CA LYS A 151 16.95 -6.65 -19.89
C LYS A 151 16.99 -8.16 -20.01
#